data_AF-A0A510E6F8-F1
#
_entry.id   AF-A0A510E6F8-F1
#
_cell.length_a   1.000
_cell.length_b   1.000
_cell.length_c   1.000
_cell.angle_alpha   90.00
_cell.angle_beta   90.00
_cell.angle_gamma   90.00
#
_symmetry.space_group_name_H-M   'P 1'
#
loop_
_entity.id
_entity.type
_entity.pdbx_description
1 polymer ?
#
loop_
_entity_poly.entity_id
_entity_poly.type
_entity_poly.pdbx_seq_one_letter_code
_entity_poly.pdbx_strand_id
1 'polypeptide(L)'
;MIVKVEIEWHKAKEITFPFTFWKDVVLIIKTIDRVVAVDVCREELGKYKPPLRARVFSFYYEIGKVSEGDTKYLECIANQLQDKLNPYIKKQFNCNQEVTILL
;
A
#
# COMPACT_ATOMS: atom_id res chain seq x y z
N MET A 1 -21.31 3.21 -4.14
CA MET A 1 -20.98 4.28 -3.17
C MET A 1 -19.62 4.85 -3.52
N ILE A 2 -19.50 6.18 -3.61
CA ILE A 2 -18.23 6.85 -3.89
C ILE A 2 -17.62 7.29 -2.57
N VAL A 3 -16.36 6.93 -2.32
CA VAL A 3 -15.60 7.34 -1.14
C VAL A 3 -14.37 8.09 -1.61
N LYS A 4 -14.23 9.35 -1.19
CA LYS A 4 -13.00 10.13 -1.39
C LYS A 4 -12.10 9.88 -0.19
N VAL A 5 -10.88 9.43 -0.42
CA VAL A 5 -9.93 9.10 0.65
C VAL A 5 -8.72 10.00 0.54
N GLU A 6 -8.28 10.52 1.68
CA GLU A 6 -7.01 11.24 1.78
C GLU A 6 -5.93 10.31 2.33
N ILE A 7 -4.79 10.26 1.64
CA ILE A 7 -3.66 9.41 2.00
C ILE A 7 -2.43 10.29 2.21
N GLU A 8 -1.85 10.19 3.40
CA GLU A 8 -0.57 10.82 3.72
C GLU A 8 0.56 9.90 3.28
N TRP A 9 1.40 10.36 2.35
CA TRP A 9 2.46 9.55 1.75
C TRP A 9 3.83 9.86 2.32
N HIS A 10 4.56 8.82 2.71
CA HIS A 10 5.93 8.90 3.22
C HIS A 10 6.86 7.99 2.43
N LYS A 11 8.07 8.47 2.13
CA LYS A 11 9.07 7.67 1.42
C LYS A 11 10.11 7.14 2.40
N ALA A 12 10.42 5.86 2.31
CA ALA A 12 11.42 5.22 3.15
C ALA A 12 12.16 4.13 2.37
N LYS A 13 13.49 4.07 2.49
CA LYS A 13 14.28 2.97 1.91
C LYS A 13 14.07 1.67 2.70
N GLU A 14 13.91 1.80 4.01
CA GLU A 14 13.73 0.70 4.95
C GLU A 14 12.65 1.07 5.97
N ILE A 15 11.98 0.06 6.53
CA ILE A 15 10.98 0.27 7.58
C ILE A 15 11.71 0.42 8.91
N THR A 16 11.97 1.66 9.30
CA THR A 16 12.59 2.04 10.57
C THR A 16 11.69 3.02 11.33
N PHE A 17 12.12 3.48 12.50
CA PHE A 17 11.39 4.47 13.29
C PHE A 17 11.14 5.76 12.47
N PRO A 18 9.92 6.35 12.52
CA PRO A 18 8.76 5.99 13.34
C PRO A 18 7.81 4.98 12.68
N PHE A 19 8.05 4.58 11.44
CA PHE A 19 7.12 3.79 10.63
C PHE A 19 6.88 2.38 11.19
N THR A 20 7.80 1.83 11.96
CA THR A 20 7.70 0.48 12.54
C THR A 20 6.41 0.22 13.32
N PHE A 21 5.85 1.25 13.96
CA PHE A 21 4.65 1.14 14.80
C PHE A 21 3.34 1.44 14.05
N TRP A 22 3.43 1.80 12.77
CA TRP A 22 2.25 2.17 11.99
C TRP A 22 1.44 0.93 11.63
N LYS A 23 0.12 1.09 11.63
CA LYS A 23 -0.88 0.06 11.30
C LYS A 23 -1.83 0.60 10.25
N ASP A 24 -2.56 -0.29 9.59
CA ASP A 24 -3.55 0.03 8.56
C ASP A 24 -3.00 0.96 7.47
N VAL A 25 -1.82 0.62 6.96
CA VAL A 25 -1.15 1.38 5.90
C VAL A 25 -1.22 0.64 4.56
N VAL A 26 -1.24 1.41 3.49
CA VAL A 26 -0.98 0.92 2.14
C VAL A 26 0.49 1.12 1.80
N LEU A 27 1.07 0.19 1.07
CA LEU A 27 2.48 0.21 0.70
C LEU A 27 2.61 0.13 -0.81
N ILE A 28 3.37 1.04 -1.38
CA ILE A 28 3.86 0.93 -2.75
C ILE A 28 5.32 0.54 -2.66
N ILE A 29 5.66 -0.64 -3.16
CA ILE A 29 7.04 -1.09 -3.28
C ILE A 29 7.52 -0.70 -4.67
N LYS A 30 8.57 0.12 -4.74
CA LYS A 30 9.01 0.74 -5.99
C LYS A 30 10.52 0.67 -6.12
N THR A 31 11.00 0.39 -7.34
CA THR A 31 12.41 0.58 -7.71
C THR A 31 12.59 1.96 -8.35
N ILE A 32 13.78 2.30 -8.80
CA ILE A 32 14.01 3.58 -9.50
C ILE A 32 13.07 3.70 -10.73
N ASP A 33 12.85 2.61 -11.46
CA ASP A 33 12.21 2.66 -12.77
C ASP A 33 10.76 2.20 -12.79
N ARG A 34 10.28 1.48 -11.77
CA ARG A 34 8.94 0.86 -11.81
C ARG A 34 8.34 0.56 -10.45
N VAL A 35 7.02 0.45 -10.42
CA VAL A 35 6.29 -0.11 -9.27
C VAL A 35 6.37 -1.63 -9.31
N VAL A 36 6.88 -2.21 -8.23
CA VAL A 36 7.06 -3.65 -8.09
C VAL A 36 5.79 -4.30 -7.56
N ALA A 37 5.20 -3.73 -6.52
CA ALA A 37 3.99 -4.26 -5.88
C ALA A 37 3.23 -3.15 -5.15
N VAL A 38 1.93 -3.33 -5.01
CA VAL A 38 1.10 -2.62 -4.03
C VAL A 38 0.68 -3.64 -2.98
N ASP A 39 0.76 -3.30 -1.70
CA ASP A 39 0.33 -4.17 -0.60
C ASP A 39 -0.35 -3.38 0.52
N VAL A 40 -0.97 -4.10 1.46
CA VAL A 40 -1.61 -3.55 2.65
C VAL A 40 -0.98 -4.19 3.90
N CYS A 41 -0.76 -3.37 4.93
CA CYS A 41 -0.31 -3.85 6.23
C CYS A 41 -1.33 -3.44 7.30
N ARG A 42 -2.07 -4.43 7.81
CA ARG A 42 -3.03 -4.26 8.92
C ARG A 42 -2.36 -4.28 10.28
N GLU A 43 -1.28 -5.03 10.39
CA GLU A 43 -0.46 -5.11 11.61
C GLU A 43 0.58 -3.99 11.66
N GLU A 44 1.45 -4.05 12.66
CA GLU A 44 2.59 -3.15 12.77
C GLU A 44 3.53 -3.34 11.58
N LEU A 45 3.85 -2.25 10.90
CA LEU A 45 4.67 -2.26 9.71
C LEU A 45 6.06 -2.85 9.96
N GLY A 46 6.59 -2.79 11.19
CA GLY A 46 7.84 -3.44 11.56
C GLY A 46 7.83 -4.98 11.39
N LYS A 47 6.64 -5.61 11.36
CA LYS A 47 6.47 -7.05 11.08
C LYS A 47 6.21 -7.34 9.61
N TYR A 48 6.00 -6.32 8.80
CA TYR A 48 5.70 -6.47 7.39
C TYR A 48 6.84 -7.15 6.65
N LYS A 49 6.48 -8.10 5.81
CA LYS A 49 7.40 -8.84 4.97
C LYS A 49 7.01 -8.60 3.52
N PRO A 50 7.86 -7.92 2.72
CA PRO A 50 7.55 -7.70 1.31
C PRO A 50 7.43 -9.04 0.57
N PRO A 51 6.63 -9.09 -0.52
CA PRO A 51 6.47 -10.28 -1.35
C PRO A 51 7.82 -10.89 -1.72
N LEU A 52 7.94 -12.23 -1.63
CA LEU A 52 9.22 -12.92 -1.88
C LEU A 52 9.86 -12.51 -3.22
N ARG A 53 9.04 -12.39 -4.27
CA ARG A 53 9.48 -11.97 -5.60
C ARG A 53 9.96 -10.51 -5.67
N ALA A 54 9.56 -9.65 -4.73
CA ALA A 54 10.05 -8.28 -4.66
C ALA A 54 11.46 -8.20 -4.06
N ARG A 55 11.85 -9.17 -3.22
CA ARG A 55 13.13 -9.15 -2.46
C ARG A 55 14.39 -9.27 -3.31
N VAL A 56 14.26 -9.66 -4.58
CA VAL A 56 15.39 -9.69 -5.52
C VAL A 56 15.76 -8.30 -6.03
N PHE A 57 14.89 -7.31 -5.84
CA PHE A 57 15.12 -5.94 -6.27
C PHE A 57 15.62 -5.08 -5.11
N SER A 58 16.47 -4.10 -5.41
CA SER A 58 16.66 -2.96 -4.52
C SER A 58 15.48 -2.01 -4.70
N PHE A 59 14.64 -1.89 -3.68
CA PHE A 59 13.43 -1.07 -3.71
C PHE A 59 13.37 -0.14 -2.51
N TYR A 60 12.47 0.83 -2.60
CA TYR A 60 12.02 1.67 -1.51
C TYR A 60 10.51 1.54 -1.35
N TYR A 61 10.03 1.98 -0.20
CA TYR A 61 8.64 2.04 0.18
C TYR A 61 8.10 3.46 0.01
N GLU A 62 6.93 3.58 -0.62
CA GLU A 62 6.02 4.70 -0.38
C GLU A 62 4.90 4.19 0.53
N ILE A 63 4.88 4.69 1.76
CA ILE A 63 3.98 4.28 2.83
C ILE A 63 2.83 5.29 2.86
N GLY A 64 1.63 4.82 2.54
CA GLY A 64 0.41 5.60 2.59
C GLY A 64 -0.33 5.35 3.89
N LYS A 65 -0.41 6.37 4.74
CA LYS A 65 -1.24 6.34 5.93
C LYS A 65 -2.63 6.86 5.58
N VAL A 66 -3.63 6.03 5.82
CA VAL A 66 -5.03 6.34 5.56
C VAL A 66 -5.68 6.89 6.83
N SER A 67 -6.65 7.80 6.69
CA SER A 67 -7.42 8.31 7.82
C SER A 67 -8.11 7.15 8.59
N GLU A 68 -8.27 7.28 9.91
CA GLU A 68 -8.82 6.18 10.74
C GLU A 68 -10.19 5.71 10.26
N GLY A 69 -11.05 6.62 9.79
CA GLY A 69 -12.39 6.31 9.27
C GLY A 69 -12.40 5.54 7.94
N ASP A 70 -11.31 5.63 7.17
CA ASP A 70 -11.19 5.05 5.83
C ASP A 70 -10.40 3.73 5.82
N THR A 71 -9.85 3.31 6.96
CA THR A 71 -9.09 2.06 7.11
C THR A 71 -9.89 0.82 6.69
N LYS A 72 -11.21 0.82 6.83
CA LYS A 72 -12.09 -0.25 6.32
C LYS A 72 -11.99 -0.45 4.80
N TYR A 73 -11.58 0.59 4.06
CA TYR A 73 -11.44 0.57 2.60
C TYR A 73 -10.01 0.31 2.14
N LEU A 74 -9.07 -0.03 3.04
CA LEU A 74 -7.64 -0.19 2.70
C LEU A 74 -7.39 -1.15 1.52
N GLU A 75 -8.12 -2.26 1.46
CA GLU A 75 -8.02 -3.22 0.36
C GLU A 75 -8.57 -2.67 -0.96
N CYS A 76 -9.65 -1.89 -0.91
CA CYS A 76 -10.19 -1.19 -2.07
C CYS A 76 -9.25 -0.10 -2.59
N ILE A 77 -8.64 0.66 -1.68
CA ILE A 77 -7.62 1.66 -1.97
C ILE A 77 -6.43 0.98 -2.67
N ALA A 78 -5.93 -0.12 -2.11
CA ALA A 78 -4.83 -0.88 -2.68
C ALA A 78 -5.16 -1.46 -4.06
N ASN A 79 -6.39 -1.96 -4.26
CA ASN A 79 -6.83 -2.43 -5.56
C ASN A 79 -6.86 -1.32 -6.61
N GLN A 80 -7.41 -0.15 -6.27
CA GLN A 80 -7.43 1.01 -7.15
C GLN A 80 -6.03 1.54 -7.47
N LEU A 81 -5.13 1.57 -6.46
CA LEU A 81 -3.72 1.91 -6.67
C LEU A 81 -3.03 0.89 -7.58
N GLN A 82 -3.30 -0.40 -7.41
CA GLN A 82 -2.76 -1.44 -8.26
C GLN A 82 -3.20 -1.28 -9.72
N ASP A 83 -4.47 -0.95 -9.97
CA ASP A 83 -4.97 -0.73 -11.33
C ASP A 83 -4.34 0.51 -11.98
N LYS A 84 -4.18 1.60 -11.22
CA LYS A 84 -3.59 2.87 -11.69
C LYS A 84 -2.07 2.76 -11.93
N LEU A 85 -1.36 2.09 -11.02
CA LEU A 85 0.10 2.01 -11.04
C LEU A 85 0.64 0.82 -11.85
N ASN A 86 -0.22 -0.16 -12.13
CA ASN A 86 0.07 -1.38 -12.88
C ASN A 86 1.40 -2.05 -12.45
N PRO A 87 1.49 -2.51 -11.18
CA PRO A 87 2.72 -3.07 -10.64
C PRO A 87 3.10 -4.38 -11.31
N TYR A 88 4.38 -4.71 -11.24
CA TYR A 88 4.92 -5.98 -11.76
C TYR A 88 4.31 -7.22 -11.09
N ILE A 89 4.07 -7.14 -9.77
CA ILE A 89 3.43 -8.18 -8.98
C ILE A 89 2.03 -7.69 -8.62
N LYS A 90 1.02 -8.38 -9.15
CA LYS A 90 -0.38 -8.13 -8.79
C LYS A 90 -0.81 -9.04 -7.65
N LYS A 91 -1.48 -8.47 -6.66
CA LYS A 91 -2.11 -9.16 -5.53
C LYS A 91 -3.63 -9.07 -5.68
N GLN A 92 -4.33 -10.11 -5.26
CA GLN A 92 -5.80 -10.06 -5.17
C GLN A 92 -6.18 -9.43 -3.83
N PHE A 93 -7.01 -8.40 -3.88
CA PHE A 93 -7.57 -7.73 -2.71
C PHE A 93 -9.07 -7.97 -2.66
N ASN A 94 -9.61 -8.16 -1.47
CA ASN A 94 -11.04 -8.30 -1.25
C ASN A 94 -11.67 -6.91 -1.17
N CYS A 95 -11.93 -6.32 -2.34
CA CYS A 95 -12.71 -5.10 -2.45
C CYS A 95 -14.12 -5.41 -2.96
N ASN A 96 -15.13 -4.98 -2.23
CA ASN A 96 -16.51 -5.11 -2.67
C ASN A 96 -16.74 -4.17 -3.88
N GLN A 97 -17.23 -4.71 -5.01
CA GLN A 97 -17.28 -4.00 -6.29
C GLN A 97 -18.21 -2.77 -6.30
N GLU A 98 -19.06 -2.63 -5.29
CA GLU A 98 -19.98 -1.50 -5.14
C GLU A 98 -19.32 -0.23 -4.57
N VAL A 99 -18.04 -0.29 -4.19
CA VAL A 99 -17.29 0.86 -3.63
C VAL A 99 -16.28 1.38 -4.65
N THR A 100 -16.41 2.66 -5.02
CA THR A 100 -15.44 3.36 -5.86
C THR A 100 -14.61 4.30 -4.99
N ILE A 101 -13.29 4.11 -4.99
CA ILE A 101 -12.36 4.99 -4.27
C ILE A 101 -11.86 6.06 -5.24
N LEU A 102 -11.97 7.33 -4.83
CA LEU A 102 -11.30 8.45 -5.48
C LEU A 102 -10.03 8.80 -4.68
N LEU A 103 -8.89 8.68 -5.36
CA LEU A 103 -7.53 8.89 -4.86
C LEU A 103 -6.91 10.16 -5.43
#